data_AF-A0A933CD78-F1
#
_entry.id   AF-A0A933CD78-F1
#
_cell.length_a   1.000
_cell.length_b   1.000
_cell.length_c   1.000
_cell.angle_alpha   90.00
_cell.angle_beta   90.00
_cell.angle_gamma   90.00
#
_symmetry.space_group_name_H-M   'P 1'
#
loop_
_entity.id
_entity.type
_entity.pdbx_description
1 polymer ?
#
loop_
_entity_poly.entity_id
_entity_poly.type
_entity_poly.pdbx_seq_one_letter_code
_entity_poly.pdbx_strand_id
1 'polypeptide(L)'
;MYIYRHPKPIPIELAGADGFALRDQAARYVAANLNVSGAERGSTQQQGYGALAEIIVRKNLGLPLINPAEHPIAYDFQLPTGVKVDVKCRGGVLPFQEQYGSSDGISREAKHNFFARQVYDQALNTDIYLLTHLTVAGDGSLPGTLRQRKWCLFVCGWVSKKRVTREGVYLPRGSLTEQGNTWFTYRGQEIEFYNKNLNGLDAIADLATVSTDDVADDAIKKGGLNLTSVDALRICYDLVGKGVLDKTHLDIVKMETGITQTVKPILQENQYFHLIEWMRERGYV
;
A
#
# COMPACT_ATOMS: atom_id res chain seq x y z
N MET A 1 -19.01 -9.05 -12.47
CA MET A 1 -19.22 -8.09 -11.38
C MET A 1 -18.27 -8.48 -10.26
N TYR A 2 -17.51 -7.52 -9.74
CA TYR A 2 -16.61 -7.78 -8.62
C TYR A 2 -17.39 -8.17 -7.37
N ILE A 3 -16.82 -9.06 -6.56
CA ILE A 3 -17.38 -9.47 -5.28
C ILE A 3 -16.39 -9.08 -4.21
N TYR A 4 -16.85 -8.29 -3.23
CA TYR A 4 -15.99 -7.85 -2.14
C TYR A 4 -15.37 -9.03 -1.39
N ARG A 5 -14.06 -8.97 -1.21
CA ARG A 5 -13.28 -9.88 -0.38
C ARG A 5 -12.47 -9.10 0.64
N HIS A 6 -12.28 -9.71 1.82
CA HIS A 6 -11.29 -9.20 2.76
C HIS A 6 -9.91 -9.30 2.10
N PRO A 7 -9.06 -8.26 2.17
CA PRO A 7 -7.75 -8.27 1.56
C PRO A 7 -6.89 -9.37 2.16
N LYS A 8 -6.50 -10.31 1.31
CA LYS A 8 -5.55 -11.39 1.60
C LYS A 8 -4.54 -11.43 0.45
N PRO A 9 -3.24 -11.23 0.71
CA PRO A 9 -2.26 -11.16 -0.36
C PRO A 9 -2.15 -12.47 -1.15
N ILE A 10 -2.16 -12.36 -2.48
CA ILE A 10 -1.96 -13.47 -3.41
C ILE A 10 -0.46 -13.56 -3.74
N PRO A 11 0.25 -14.63 -3.31
CA PRO A 11 1.66 -14.79 -3.62
C PRO A 11 1.88 -15.33 -5.03
N ILE A 12 2.85 -14.76 -5.73
CA ILE A 12 3.31 -15.19 -7.06
C ILE A 12 4.81 -15.44 -6.95
N GLU A 13 5.20 -16.71 -6.96
CA GLU A 13 6.61 -17.09 -6.93
C GLU A 13 7.32 -16.69 -8.22
N LEU A 14 8.47 -16.05 -8.08
CA LEU A 14 9.32 -15.60 -9.20
C LEU A 14 10.66 -16.34 -9.22
N ALA A 15 10.62 -17.60 -8.79
CA ALA A 15 11.72 -18.55 -8.84
C ALA A 15 11.82 -19.23 -10.21
N GLY A 16 12.95 -19.88 -10.46
CA GLY A 16 13.16 -20.67 -11.68
C GLY A 16 13.35 -19.84 -12.95
N ALA A 17 13.26 -20.52 -14.10
CA ALA A 17 13.49 -19.92 -15.41
C ALA A 17 12.42 -18.87 -15.76
N ASP A 18 11.15 -19.19 -15.54
CA ASP A 18 10.02 -18.30 -15.84
C ASP A 18 10.06 -17.03 -15.00
N GLY A 19 10.30 -17.16 -13.69
CA GLY A 19 10.44 -16.01 -12.80
C GLY A 19 11.67 -15.16 -13.11
N PHE A 20 12.77 -15.77 -13.56
CA PHE A 20 13.94 -15.02 -14.03
C PHE A 20 13.66 -14.28 -15.34
N ALA A 21 12.95 -14.89 -16.29
CA ALA A 21 12.59 -14.25 -17.55
C ALA A 21 11.76 -12.97 -17.33
N LEU A 22 10.81 -13.00 -16.39
CA LEU A 22 10.03 -11.81 -16.02
C LEU A 22 10.90 -10.72 -15.38
N ARG A 23 11.83 -11.10 -14.49
CA ARG A 23 12.79 -10.16 -13.89
C ARG A 23 13.74 -9.55 -14.91
N ASP A 24 14.19 -10.33 -15.89
CA ASP A 24 15.06 -9.89 -17.00
C ASP A 24 14.32 -8.94 -17.94
N GLN A 25 13.05 -9.23 -18.24
CA GLN A 25 12.20 -8.32 -18.99
C GLN A 25 12.04 -6.97 -18.28
N ALA A 26 11.77 -6.98 -16.97
CA ALA A 26 11.68 -5.74 -16.18
C ALA A 26 13.01 -4.98 -16.14
N ALA A 27 14.14 -5.67 -15.99
CA ALA A 27 15.47 -5.06 -16.01
C ALA A 27 15.76 -4.34 -17.33
N ARG A 28 15.44 -4.98 -18.47
CA ARG A 28 15.59 -4.38 -19.81
C ARG A 28 14.68 -3.19 -20.02
N TYR A 29 13.43 -3.28 -19.57
CA TYR A 29 12.47 -2.18 -19.65
C TYR A 29 12.98 -0.93 -18.92
N VAL A 30 13.43 -1.10 -17.67
CA VAL A 30 13.97 0.01 -16.86
C VAL A 30 15.26 0.56 -17.47
N ALA A 31 16.16 -0.29 -17.96
CA ALA A 31 17.40 0.17 -18.57
C ALA A 31 17.14 1.09 -19.78
N ALA A 32 16.08 0.82 -20.55
CA ALA A 32 15.71 1.61 -21.72
C ALA A 32 14.85 2.86 -21.37
N ASN A 33 14.08 2.83 -20.28
CA ASN A 33 13.05 3.83 -19.96
C ASN A 33 13.25 4.46 -18.58
N LEU A 34 14.48 4.44 -18.05
CA LEU A 34 14.77 4.93 -16.71
C LEU A 34 14.36 6.41 -16.59
N ASN A 35 13.44 6.71 -15.69
CA ASN A 35 13.12 8.10 -15.41
C ASN A 35 14.18 8.68 -14.46
N VAL A 36 15.04 9.55 -15.02
CA VAL A 36 16.11 10.26 -14.31
C VAL A 36 15.75 11.71 -13.97
N SER A 37 14.50 12.12 -14.23
CA SER A 37 14.02 13.51 -14.04
C SER A 37 12.86 13.57 -13.06
N GLY A 38 12.64 14.74 -12.43
CA GLY A 38 11.54 14.96 -11.48
C GLY A 38 11.89 14.77 -10.01
N ALA A 39 11.16 15.50 -9.16
CA ALA A 39 11.24 15.44 -7.70
C ALA A 39 10.52 14.17 -7.17
N GLU A 40 11.05 13.59 -6.08
CA GLU A 40 10.45 12.41 -5.42
C GLU A 40 10.22 11.25 -6.40
N ARG A 41 11.26 10.95 -7.20
CA ARG A 41 11.30 9.77 -8.06
C ARG A 41 11.87 8.57 -7.31
N GLY A 42 11.37 7.38 -7.65
CA GLY A 42 11.94 6.14 -7.16
C GLY A 42 13.37 5.91 -7.68
N SER A 43 14.20 5.20 -6.91
CA SER A 43 15.48 4.69 -7.38
C SER A 43 15.30 3.75 -8.59
N THR A 44 16.37 3.47 -9.33
CA THR A 44 16.35 2.48 -10.43
C THR A 44 15.76 1.14 -9.97
N GLN A 45 16.08 0.71 -8.75
CA GLN A 45 15.50 -0.50 -8.15
C GLN A 45 13.99 -0.36 -7.94
N GLN A 46 13.53 0.75 -7.34
CA GLN A 46 12.10 0.98 -7.09
C GLN A 46 11.30 1.05 -8.40
N GLN A 47 11.83 1.71 -9.43
CA GLN A 47 11.23 1.74 -10.76
C GLN A 47 11.16 0.34 -11.38
N GLY A 48 12.20 -0.48 -11.18
CA GLY A 48 12.18 -1.88 -11.62
C GLY A 48 11.22 -2.78 -10.87
N TYR A 49 10.99 -2.53 -9.59
CA TYR A 49 9.95 -3.25 -8.84
C TYR A 49 8.57 -2.91 -9.37
N GLY A 50 8.30 -1.63 -9.67
CA GLY A 50 7.07 -1.18 -10.33
C GLY A 50 6.87 -1.86 -11.69
N ALA A 51 7.87 -1.78 -12.57
CA ALA A 51 7.80 -2.41 -13.89
C ALA A 51 7.60 -3.94 -13.82
N LEU A 52 8.28 -4.63 -12.89
CA LEU A 52 8.10 -6.06 -12.69
C LEU A 52 6.68 -6.39 -12.22
N ALA A 53 6.15 -5.63 -11.26
CA ALA A 53 4.78 -5.82 -10.78
C ALA A 53 3.75 -5.63 -11.90
N GLU A 54 3.89 -4.56 -12.70
CA GLU A 54 3.03 -4.34 -13.88
C GLU A 54 3.12 -5.51 -14.86
N ILE A 55 4.33 -5.94 -15.25
CA ILE A 55 4.54 -7.07 -16.19
C ILE A 55 3.83 -8.33 -15.69
N ILE A 56 3.96 -8.64 -14.40
CA ILE A 56 3.36 -9.84 -13.81
C ILE A 56 1.83 -9.73 -13.82
N VAL A 57 1.28 -8.59 -13.42
CA VAL A 57 -0.18 -8.39 -13.41
C VAL A 57 -0.73 -8.47 -14.83
N ARG A 58 -0.12 -7.78 -15.80
CA ARG A 58 -0.51 -7.83 -17.21
C ARG A 58 -0.47 -9.25 -17.76
N LYS A 59 0.59 -10.03 -17.48
CA LYS A 59 0.69 -11.44 -17.87
C LYS A 59 -0.46 -12.28 -17.31
N ASN A 60 -0.79 -12.11 -16.02
CA ASN A 60 -1.87 -12.87 -15.38
C ASN A 60 -3.27 -12.47 -15.88
N LEU A 61 -3.42 -11.26 -16.41
CA LEU A 61 -4.65 -10.77 -17.04
C LEU A 61 -4.74 -11.07 -18.54
N GLY A 62 -3.70 -11.67 -19.14
CA GLY A 62 -3.64 -11.86 -20.59
C GLY A 62 -3.53 -10.55 -21.38
N LEU A 63 -3.06 -9.47 -20.75
CA LEU A 63 -2.86 -8.18 -21.41
C LEU A 63 -1.57 -8.17 -22.23
N PRO A 64 -1.47 -7.34 -23.27
CA PRO A 64 -0.24 -7.16 -24.03
C PRO A 64 0.93 -6.75 -23.13
N LEU A 65 2.16 -6.95 -23.60
CA LEU A 65 3.35 -6.44 -22.91
C LEU A 65 3.38 -4.90 -22.89
N ILE A 66 4.19 -4.33 -22.02
CA ILE A 66 4.40 -2.87 -21.95
C ILE A 66 4.94 -2.39 -23.30
N ASN A 67 4.20 -1.48 -23.93
CA ASN A 67 4.65 -0.70 -25.09
C ASN A 67 5.10 0.69 -24.59
N PRO A 68 6.41 0.97 -24.50
CA PRO A 68 6.89 2.23 -23.93
C PRO A 68 6.41 3.47 -24.70
N ALA A 69 6.21 3.36 -26.02
CA ALA A 69 5.79 4.48 -26.86
C ALA A 69 4.33 4.91 -26.63
N GLU A 70 3.51 4.00 -26.10
CA GLU A 70 2.08 4.19 -25.86
C GLU A 70 1.74 4.08 -24.37
N HIS A 71 2.75 3.99 -23.49
CA HIS A 71 2.54 3.81 -22.07
C HIS A 71 1.97 5.10 -21.46
N PRO A 72 0.79 5.06 -20.82
CA PRO A 72 0.18 6.25 -20.24
C PRO A 72 1.02 6.76 -19.06
N ILE A 73 1.08 8.08 -18.89
CA ILE A 73 1.79 8.69 -17.75
C ILE A 73 1.07 8.42 -16.43
N ALA A 74 -0.27 8.36 -16.47
CA ALA A 74 -1.11 8.37 -15.28
C ALA A 74 -1.33 6.99 -14.65
N TYR A 75 -1.52 5.98 -15.49
CA TYR A 75 -1.91 4.61 -15.13
C TYR A 75 -1.11 3.62 -15.97
N ASP A 76 -0.98 2.38 -15.50
CA ASP A 76 -0.16 1.37 -16.16
C ASP A 76 -0.93 0.62 -17.26
N PHE A 77 -2.21 0.32 -17.02
CA PHE A 77 -3.08 -0.32 -17.99
C PHE A 77 -4.56 -0.05 -17.70
N GLN A 78 -5.41 -0.38 -18.67
CA GLN A 78 -6.86 -0.31 -18.56
C GLN A 78 -7.45 -1.72 -18.57
N LEU A 79 -8.39 -1.99 -17.68
CA LEU A 79 -9.13 -3.24 -17.62
C LEU A 79 -10.14 -3.33 -18.77
N PRO A 80 -10.63 -4.55 -19.13
CA PRO A 80 -11.68 -4.71 -20.14
C PRO A 80 -12.96 -3.92 -19.84
N THR A 81 -13.21 -3.62 -18.56
CA THR A 81 -14.32 -2.80 -18.06
C THR A 81 -14.12 -1.30 -18.26
N GLY A 82 -12.95 -0.86 -18.75
CA GLY A 82 -12.60 0.54 -18.92
C GLY A 82 -11.96 1.20 -17.69
N VAL A 83 -11.82 0.49 -16.57
CA VAL A 83 -11.18 1.00 -15.34
C VAL A 83 -9.67 1.10 -15.51
N LYS A 84 -9.09 2.25 -15.16
CA LYS A 84 -7.65 2.55 -15.25
C LYS A 84 -6.93 2.19 -13.95
N VAL A 85 -5.87 1.41 -14.08
CA VAL A 85 -5.14 0.81 -12.95
C VAL A 85 -3.71 1.30 -12.90
N ASP A 86 -3.27 1.76 -11.73
CA ASP A 86 -1.88 2.10 -11.41
C ASP A 86 -1.37 1.12 -10.34
N VAL A 87 -0.33 0.36 -10.67
CA VAL A 87 0.25 -0.68 -9.83
C VAL A 87 1.30 -0.07 -8.92
N LYS A 88 1.03 -0.06 -7.63
CA LYS A 88 1.96 0.41 -6.60
C LYS A 88 2.73 -0.75 -6.03
N CYS A 89 4.05 -0.76 -6.27
CA CYS A 89 4.91 -1.80 -5.75
C CYS A 89 5.90 -1.28 -4.71
N ARG A 90 5.87 -1.89 -3.51
CA ARG A 90 6.93 -1.77 -2.51
C ARG A 90 7.86 -2.96 -2.59
N GLY A 91 9.17 -2.72 -2.71
CA GLY A 91 10.19 -3.78 -2.60
C GLY A 91 10.75 -3.90 -1.18
N GLY A 92 11.10 -5.11 -0.76
CA GLY A 92 11.76 -5.34 0.52
C GLY A 92 12.37 -6.73 0.65
N VAL A 93 13.33 -6.89 1.56
CA VAL A 93 13.96 -8.18 1.85
C VAL A 93 13.08 -9.11 2.71
N LEU A 94 12.12 -8.52 3.41
CA LEU A 94 11.14 -9.25 4.22
C LEU A 94 9.92 -9.61 3.37
N PRO A 95 9.37 -10.83 3.52
CA PRO A 95 8.10 -11.17 2.93
C PRO A 95 6.99 -10.26 3.45
N PHE A 96 5.98 -10.03 2.62
CA PHE A 96 4.79 -9.36 3.07
C PHE A 96 4.15 -10.17 4.21
N GLN A 97 3.80 -9.48 5.29
CA GLN A 97 3.03 -10.04 6.40
C GLN A 97 1.97 -9.00 6.73
N GLU A 98 0.73 -9.43 6.97
CA GLU A 98 -0.33 -8.51 7.38
C GLU A 98 -0.05 -7.89 8.75
N GLN A 99 0.73 -8.58 9.58
CA GLN A 99 1.12 -8.18 10.92
C GLN A 99 2.60 -8.47 11.15
N TYR A 100 3.36 -7.45 11.50
CA TYR A 100 4.79 -7.55 11.82
C TYR A 100 4.98 -7.57 13.34
N GLY A 101 5.65 -8.61 13.85
CA GLY A 101 5.99 -8.71 15.27
C GLY A 101 6.91 -7.58 15.76
N SER A 102 6.69 -7.14 16.99
CA SER A 102 7.50 -6.13 17.67
C SER A 102 7.96 -6.65 19.05
N SER A 103 9.03 -6.05 19.59
CA SER A 103 9.66 -6.39 20.87
C SER A 103 8.78 -6.14 22.08
N ASP A 104 7.74 -5.31 21.94
CA ASP A 104 6.72 -5.08 22.95
C ASP A 104 5.60 -6.14 22.93
N GLY A 105 5.70 -7.16 22.07
CA GLY A 105 4.71 -8.24 21.99
C GLY A 105 3.40 -7.86 21.30
N ILE A 106 3.30 -6.66 20.72
CA ILE A 106 2.13 -6.19 19.99
C ILE A 106 2.46 -6.10 18.50
N SER A 107 1.67 -6.69 17.62
CA SER A 107 1.96 -6.63 16.18
C SER A 107 1.64 -5.27 15.57
N ARG A 108 2.34 -4.92 14.48
CA ARG A 108 2.08 -3.72 13.67
C ARG A 108 1.44 -4.11 12.35
N GLU A 109 0.30 -3.51 12.02
CA GLU A 109 -0.41 -3.81 10.78
C GLU A 109 0.34 -3.33 9.54
N ALA A 110 0.22 -4.10 8.46
CA ALA A 110 0.78 -3.73 7.17
C ALA A 110 0.07 -2.50 6.58
N LYS A 111 0.88 -1.67 5.93
CA LYS A 111 0.46 -0.43 5.28
C LYS A 111 1.18 -0.21 3.97
N HIS A 112 0.51 0.54 3.11
CA HIS A 112 0.95 0.93 1.78
C HIS A 112 1.18 2.43 1.75
N ASN A 113 2.14 2.85 0.92
CA ASN A 113 2.55 4.23 0.81
C ASN A 113 2.34 4.73 -0.61
N PHE A 114 1.81 5.94 -0.72
CA PHE A 114 1.67 6.67 -1.97
C PHE A 114 2.41 7.99 -1.84
N PHE A 115 3.09 8.43 -2.91
CA PHE A 115 3.52 9.82 -2.95
C PHE A 115 2.29 10.73 -3.00
N ALA A 116 2.19 11.69 -2.08
CA ALA A 116 1.05 12.59 -1.97
C ALA A 116 0.77 13.31 -3.31
N ARG A 117 1.83 13.72 -4.02
CA ARG A 117 1.70 14.31 -5.35
C ARG A 117 0.95 13.41 -6.34
N GLN A 118 1.13 12.09 -6.29
CA GLN A 118 0.47 11.18 -7.22
C GLN A 118 -1.03 11.04 -6.95
N VAL A 119 -1.43 11.18 -5.69
CA VAL A 119 -2.82 11.08 -5.26
C VAL A 119 -3.57 12.39 -5.54
N TYR A 120 -2.96 13.54 -5.28
CA TYR A 120 -3.62 14.84 -5.42
C TYR A 120 -3.49 15.47 -6.82
N ASP A 121 -2.57 15.01 -7.66
CA ASP A 121 -2.44 15.49 -9.04
C ASP A 121 -3.63 15.03 -9.90
N GLN A 122 -4.41 16.01 -10.35
CA GLN A 122 -5.60 15.82 -11.18
C GLN A 122 -5.26 15.40 -12.62
N ALA A 123 -4.05 15.66 -13.08
CA ALA A 123 -3.59 15.19 -14.39
C ALA A 123 -3.35 13.66 -14.41
N LEU A 124 -3.10 13.06 -13.25
CA LEU A 124 -2.94 11.62 -13.11
C LEU A 124 -4.31 10.94 -13.03
N ASN A 125 -4.92 10.74 -14.19
CA ASN A 125 -6.24 10.15 -14.37
C ASN A 125 -6.27 8.62 -14.18
N THR A 126 -6.08 8.19 -12.94
CA THR A 126 -6.18 6.78 -12.50
C THR A 126 -7.45 6.59 -11.68
N ASP A 127 -8.15 5.48 -11.93
CA ASP A 127 -9.37 5.14 -11.20
C ASP A 127 -9.05 4.39 -9.90
N ILE A 128 -8.17 3.38 -9.99
CA ILE A 128 -7.78 2.54 -8.85
C ILE A 128 -6.27 2.36 -8.75
N TYR A 129 -5.81 2.17 -7.51
CA TYR A 129 -4.48 1.68 -7.22
C TYR A 129 -4.54 0.17 -6.91
N LEU A 130 -3.69 -0.61 -7.56
CA LEU A 130 -3.44 -2.01 -7.20
C LEU A 130 -2.18 -2.08 -6.34
N LEU A 131 -2.30 -2.57 -5.12
CA LEU A 131 -1.20 -2.61 -4.17
C LEU A 131 -0.47 -3.94 -4.25
N THR A 132 0.85 -3.88 -4.41
CA THR A 132 1.71 -5.06 -4.46
C THR A 132 2.95 -4.90 -3.59
N HIS A 133 3.44 -6.01 -3.06
CA HIS A 133 4.71 -6.07 -2.32
C HIS A 133 5.63 -7.10 -2.93
N LEU A 134 6.86 -6.71 -3.24
CA LEU A 134 7.87 -7.59 -3.82
C LEU A 134 8.91 -7.97 -2.78
N THR A 135 8.95 -9.25 -2.44
CA THR A 135 10.10 -9.81 -1.73
C THR A 135 11.26 -9.96 -2.71
N VAL A 136 12.38 -9.34 -2.39
CA VAL A 136 13.59 -9.38 -3.21
C VAL A 136 14.62 -10.34 -2.63
N ALA A 137 15.49 -10.89 -3.48
CA ALA A 137 16.63 -11.69 -3.04
C ALA A 137 17.94 -10.89 -3.16
N GLY A 138 18.88 -11.10 -2.23
CA GLY A 138 20.18 -10.44 -2.26
C GLY A 138 20.06 -8.93 -2.04
N ASP A 139 20.70 -8.15 -2.92
CA ASP A 139 20.72 -6.68 -2.92
C ASP A 139 19.47 -6.04 -3.57
N GLY A 140 18.56 -6.87 -4.09
CA GLY A 140 17.37 -6.42 -4.81
C GLY A 140 17.61 -5.92 -6.24
N SER A 141 18.81 -6.11 -6.78
CA SER A 141 19.07 -5.82 -8.20
C SER A 141 18.25 -6.74 -9.12
N LEU A 142 17.67 -6.15 -10.17
CA LEU A 142 17.06 -6.91 -11.26
C LEU A 142 18.10 -7.15 -12.38
N PRO A 143 18.12 -8.34 -13.01
CA PRO A 143 17.22 -9.47 -12.76
C PRO A 143 17.64 -10.35 -11.58
N GLY A 144 18.80 -10.09 -10.97
CA GLY A 144 19.42 -10.99 -10.00
C GLY A 144 19.95 -12.25 -10.70
N THR A 145 19.80 -13.43 -10.08
CA THR A 145 20.24 -14.70 -10.68
C THR A 145 19.13 -15.74 -10.77
N LEU A 146 19.32 -16.71 -11.67
CA LEU A 146 18.46 -17.89 -11.84
C LEU A 146 18.37 -18.77 -10.59
N ARG A 147 19.36 -18.71 -9.68
CA ARG A 147 19.42 -19.55 -8.47
C ARG A 147 18.69 -18.92 -7.28
N GLN A 148 18.39 -17.63 -7.33
CA GLN A 148 17.63 -16.97 -6.27
C GLN A 148 16.18 -17.48 -6.25
N ARG A 149 15.74 -17.99 -5.10
CA ARG A 149 14.40 -18.58 -4.88
C ARG A 149 13.45 -17.69 -4.07
N LYS A 150 13.96 -16.61 -3.46
CA LYS A 150 13.19 -15.75 -2.54
C LYS A 150 12.30 -14.71 -3.23
N TRP A 151 12.40 -14.56 -4.55
CA TRP A 151 11.61 -13.57 -5.27
C TRP A 151 10.13 -13.98 -5.27
N CYS A 152 9.27 -13.10 -4.76
CA CYS A 152 7.84 -13.33 -4.71
C CYS A 152 7.11 -11.99 -4.75
N LEU A 153 6.13 -11.85 -5.66
CA LEU A 153 5.23 -10.71 -5.69
C LEU A 153 3.95 -11.08 -4.93
N PHE A 154 3.55 -10.26 -3.97
CA PHE A 154 2.30 -10.36 -3.26
C PHE A 154 1.34 -9.31 -3.83
N VAL A 155 0.20 -9.73 -4.36
CA VAL A 155 -0.88 -8.82 -4.78
C VAL A 155 -1.84 -8.65 -3.61
N CYS A 156 -1.86 -7.47 -3.00
CA CYS A 156 -2.50 -7.23 -1.70
C CYS A 156 -3.99 -6.86 -1.80
N GLY A 157 -4.40 -6.26 -2.92
CA GLY A 157 -5.75 -5.76 -3.14
C GLY A 157 -5.73 -4.42 -3.86
N TRP A 158 -6.91 -3.82 -4.04
CA TRP A 158 -7.07 -2.54 -4.73
C TRP A 158 -7.87 -1.53 -3.91
N VAL A 159 -7.77 -0.26 -4.28
CA VAL A 159 -8.55 0.84 -3.69
C VAL A 159 -8.72 1.96 -4.72
N SER A 160 -9.86 2.65 -4.72
CA SER A 160 -10.09 3.79 -5.58
C SER A 160 -9.22 4.99 -5.19
N LYS A 161 -8.80 5.78 -6.20
CA LYS A 161 -8.04 7.02 -5.96
C LYS A 161 -8.79 7.98 -5.03
N LYS A 162 -10.11 8.10 -5.20
CA LYS A 162 -10.96 8.96 -4.38
C LYS A 162 -10.94 8.54 -2.91
N ARG A 163 -11.02 7.24 -2.62
CA ARG A 163 -10.99 6.75 -1.24
C ARG A 163 -9.62 6.94 -0.58
N VAL A 164 -8.52 6.76 -1.31
CA VAL A 164 -7.17 7.10 -0.80
C VAL A 164 -7.05 8.59 -0.50
N THR A 165 -7.58 9.45 -1.37
CA THR A 165 -7.59 10.91 -1.17
C THR A 165 -8.35 11.31 0.10
N ARG A 166 -9.47 10.64 0.38
CA ARG A 166 -10.34 10.96 1.53
C ARG A 166 -9.84 10.37 2.85
N GLU A 167 -9.39 9.11 2.84
CA GLU A 167 -9.14 8.35 4.07
C GLU A 167 -7.65 8.11 4.35
N GLY A 168 -6.77 8.37 3.38
CA GLY A 168 -5.34 8.16 3.54
C GLY A 168 -4.71 9.17 4.50
N VAL A 169 -3.74 8.72 5.29
CA VAL A 169 -3.06 9.56 6.28
C VAL A 169 -1.90 10.30 5.64
N TYR A 170 -2.04 11.63 5.49
CA TYR A 170 -0.95 12.46 4.99
C TYR A 170 0.20 12.55 5.99
N LEU A 171 1.41 12.23 5.53
CA LEU A 171 2.63 12.27 6.31
C LEU A 171 3.66 13.15 5.58
N PRO A 172 4.06 14.30 6.17
CA PRO A 172 5.10 15.13 5.59
C PRO A 172 6.46 14.41 5.56
N ARG A 173 7.36 14.92 4.72
CA ARG A 173 8.76 14.46 4.69
C ARG A 173 9.37 14.53 6.09
N GLY A 174 10.06 13.47 6.49
CA GLY A 174 10.67 13.34 7.81
C GLY A 174 9.75 12.70 8.85
N SER A 175 8.46 12.47 8.55
CA SER A 175 7.58 11.72 9.44
C SER A 175 8.15 10.33 9.72
N LEU A 176 8.04 9.94 11.00
CA LEU A 176 8.53 8.67 11.51
C LEU A 176 7.44 7.61 11.42
N THR A 177 7.81 6.41 10.99
CA THR A 177 6.91 5.26 10.88
C THR A 177 7.56 3.99 11.43
N GLU A 178 6.72 3.11 11.98
CA GLU A 178 7.09 1.81 12.51
C GLU A 178 6.73 0.67 11.53
N GLN A 179 7.58 -0.35 11.49
CA GLN A 179 7.31 -1.64 10.87
C GLN A 179 7.91 -2.74 11.76
N GLY A 180 7.08 -3.37 12.59
CA GLY A 180 7.53 -4.35 13.58
C GLY A 180 8.59 -3.76 14.50
N ASN A 181 9.79 -4.34 14.51
CA ASN A 181 10.93 -3.85 15.30
C ASN A 181 11.72 -2.70 14.66
N THR A 182 11.35 -2.28 13.45
CA THR A 182 12.12 -1.27 12.70
C THR A 182 11.39 0.05 12.61
N TRP A 183 12.18 1.12 12.62
CA TRP A 183 11.73 2.49 12.48
C TRP A 183 12.43 3.12 11.29
N PHE A 184 11.69 3.92 10.52
CA PHE A 184 12.27 4.67 9.41
C PHE A 184 11.53 5.98 9.20
N THR A 185 12.21 6.94 8.58
CA THR A 185 11.63 8.23 8.22
C THR A 185 11.27 8.27 6.74
N TYR A 186 10.14 8.88 6.43
CA TYR A 186 9.73 9.10 5.05
C TYR A 186 10.62 10.14 4.37
N ARG A 187 11.05 9.82 3.15
CA ARG A 187 11.92 10.69 2.34
C ARG A 187 11.14 11.68 1.48
N GLY A 188 9.85 11.41 1.24
CA GLY A 188 8.96 12.27 0.46
C GLY A 188 7.73 12.69 1.27
N GLN A 189 6.83 13.41 0.62
CA GLN A 189 5.46 13.59 1.10
C GLN A 189 4.64 12.34 0.77
N GLU A 190 4.13 11.67 1.80
CA GLU A 190 3.53 10.35 1.67
C GLU A 190 2.09 10.35 2.15
N ILE A 191 1.34 9.37 1.68
CA ILE A 191 0.03 9.01 2.20
C ILE A 191 0.10 7.54 2.63
N GLU A 192 -0.26 7.26 3.89
CA GLU A 192 -0.41 5.90 4.39
C GLU A 192 -1.85 5.39 4.21
N PHE A 193 -1.97 4.16 3.74
CA PHE A 193 -3.25 3.45 3.68
C PHE A 193 -3.07 2.00 4.13
N TYR A 194 -3.95 1.51 5.00
CA TYR A 194 -3.73 0.23 5.68
C TYR A 194 -4.24 -0.94 4.86
N ASN A 195 -3.50 -2.05 4.87
CA ASN A 195 -3.83 -3.24 4.08
C ASN A 195 -5.24 -3.75 4.39
N LYS A 196 -5.63 -3.75 5.67
CA LYS A 196 -6.98 -4.18 6.13
C LYS A 196 -8.14 -3.40 5.50
N ASN A 197 -7.88 -2.21 4.96
CA ASN A 197 -8.89 -1.34 4.36
C ASN A 197 -9.01 -1.48 2.84
N LEU A 198 -8.15 -2.27 2.19
CA LEU A 198 -8.20 -2.53 0.74
C LEU A 198 -9.39 -3.43 0.37
N ASN A 199 -9.73 -3.45 -0.92
CA ASN A 199 -10.62 -4.44 -1.52
C ASN A 199 -9.78 -5.65 -1.98
N GLY A 200 -10.06 -6.82 -1.41
CA GLY A 200 -9.33 -8.06 -1.72
C GLY A 200 -9.69 -8.69 -3.05
N LEU A 201 -8.92 -9.69 -3.45
CA LEU A 201 -9.11 -10.53 -4.63
C LEU A 201 -8.91 -11.99 -4.21
N ASP A 202 -9.66 -12.95 -4.78
CA ASP A 202 -9.38 -14.38 -4.59
C ASP A 202 -8.28 -14.83 -5.55
N ALA A 203 -8.31 -14.30 -6.79
CA ALA A 203 -7.32 -14.48 -7.82
C ALA A 203 -7.04 -13.15 -8.56
N ILE A 204 -5.87 -13.02 -9.18
CA ILE A 204 -5.52 -11.81 -9.95
C ILE A 204 -6.50 -11.58 -11.10
N ALA A 205 -7.02 -12.66 -11.69
CA ALA A 205 -8.03 -12.60 -12.74
C ALA A 205 -9.31 -11.85 -12.32
N ASP A 206 -9.64 -11.84 -11.02
CA ASP A 206 -10.82 -11.12 -10.51
C ASP A 206 -10.69 -9.61 -10.74
N LEU A 207 -9.47 -9.08 -10.86
CA LEU A 207 -9.23 -7.68 -11.16
C LEU A 207 -9.87 -7.27 -12.50
N ALA A 208 -9.92 -8.18 -13.49
CA ALA A 208 -10.58 -7.92 -14.78
C ALA A 208 -12.09 -7.68 -14.67
N THR A 209 -12.70 -8.01 -13.53
CA THR A 209 -14.14 -7.87 -13.30
C THR A 209 -14.52 -6.57 -12.58
N VAL A 210 -13.54 -5.80 -12.09
CA VAL A 210 -13.76 -4.52 -11.42
C VAL A 210 -14.29 -3.51 -12.43
N SER A 211 -15.51 -3.04 -12.21
CA SER A 211 -16.25 -2.12 -13.07
C SER A 211 -16.18 -0.68 -12.57
N THR A 212 -16.64 0.27 -13.38
CA THR A 212 -16.78 1.68 -12.96
C THR A 212 -17.73 1.85 -11.77
N ASP A 213 -18.75 0.99 -11.66
CA ASP A 213 -19.70 1.02 -10.55
C ASP A 213 -19.02 0.55 -9.26
N ASP A 214 -18.19 -0.49 -9.33
CA ASP A 214 -17.39 -0.96 -8.18
C ASP A 214 -16.43 0.14 -7.68
N VAL A 215 -15.85 0.92 -8.61
CA VAL A 215 -14.99 2.07 -8.27
C VAL A 215 -15.80 3.19 -7.62
N ALA A 216 -17.02 3.47 -8.10
CA ALA A 216 -17.90 4.47 -7.53
C ALA A 216 -18.35 4.07 -6.11
N ASP A 217 -18.69 2.80 -5.90
CA ASP A 217 -19.04 2.24 -4.61
C ASP A 217 -17.88 2.32 -3.62
N ASP A 218 -16.66 1.94 -4.04
CA ASP A 218 -15.48 2.09 -3.19
C ASP A 218 -15.17 3.57 -2.89
N ALA A 219 -15.36 4.48 -3.85
CA ALA A 219 -15.09 5.91 -3.63
C ALA A 219 -15.92 6.51 -2.48
N ILE A 220 -17.11 5.97 -2.21
CA ILE A 220 -17.97 6.43 -1.12
C ILE A 220 -17.91 5.54 0.12
N LYS A 221 -17.51 4.27 -0.01
CA LYS A 221 -17.38 3.29 1.08
C LYS A 221 -16.56 3.84 2.23
N LYS A 222 -17.11 3.81 3.45
CA LYS A 222 -16.37 4.20 4.66
C LYS A 222 -15.46 3.05 5.11
N GLY A 223 -14.16 3.32 5.17
CA GLY A 223 -13.15 2.40 5.66
C GLY A 223 -13.09 2.26 7.19
N GLY A 224 -12.21 1.36 7.64
CA GLY A 224 -11.76 1.32 9.02
C GLY A 224 -10.67 2.37 9.30
N LEU A 225 -10.18 2.40 10.53
CA LEU A 225 -9.12 3.31 10.94
C LEU A 225 -7.83 3.07 10.12
N ASN A 226 -7.34 4.09 9.41
CA ASN A 226 -6.04 4.08 8.72
C ASN A 226 -4.90 4.45 9.69
N LEU A 227 -4.86 3.80 10.85
CA LEU A 227 -3.75 3.83 11.79
C LEU A 227 -3.46 2.40 12.25
N THR A 228 -2.24 2.15 12.72
CA THR A 228 -1.99 0.93 13.49
C THR A 228 -2.84 0.98 14.75
N SER A 229 -3.28 -0.17 15.22
CA SER A 229 -3.99 -0.28 16.49
C SER A 229 -3.15 0.26 17.66
N VAL A 230 -1.84 0.16 17.55
CA VAL A 230 -0.87 0.70 18.50
C VAL A 230 -0.84 2.22 18.46
N ASP A 231 -0.76 2.84 17.28
CA ASP A 231 -0.76 4.30 17.15
C ASP A 231 -2.07 4.90 17.63
N ALA A 232 -3.21 4.25 17.34
CA ALA A 232 -4.51 4.65 17.87
C ALA A 232 -4.49 4.75 19.41
N LEU A 233 -3.93 3.76 20.09
CA LEU A 233 -3.80 3.80 21.55
C LEU A 233 -2.80 4.85 22.03
N ARG A 234 -1.63 4.97 21.40
CA ARG A 234 -0.60 5.96 21.76
C ARG A 234 -1.17 7.38 21.74
N ILE A 235 -1.88 7.69 20.66
CA ILE A 235 -2.52 8.99 20.46
C ILE A 235 -3.63 9.19 21.50
N CYS A 236 -4.46 8.16 21.75
CA CYS A 236 -5.51 8.26 22.76
C CYS A 236 -4.95 8.52 24.15
N TYR A 237 -3.86 7.84 24.56
CA TYR A 237 -3.19 8.09 25.83
C TYR A 237 -2.73 9.53 25.97
N ASP A 238 -2.12 10.09 24.92
CA ASP A 238 -1.64 11.46 24.91
C ASP A 238 -2.79 12.48 24.96
N LEU A 239 -3.86 12.26 24.20
CA LEU A 239 -5.06 13.10 24.23
C LEU A 239 -5.77 13.09 25.59
N VAL A 240 -5.78 11.94 26.28
CA VAL A 240 -6.26 11.86 27.67
C VAL A 240 -5.34 12.64 28.61
N GLY A 241 -4.02 12.50 28.46
CA GLY A 241 -3.04 13.26 29.23
C GLY A 241 -3.16 14.78 29.04
N LYS A 242 -3.59 15.23 27.85
CA LYS A 242 -3.86 16.63 27.51
C LYS A 242 -5.25 17.11 27.93
N GLY A 243 -6.12 16.23 28.45
CA GLY A 243 -7.50 16.56 28.83
C GLY A 243 -8.44 16.80 27.65
N VAL A 244 -8.08 16.38 26.43
CA VAL A 244 -8.94 16.45 25.24
C VAL A 244 -9.93 15.28 25.21
N LEU A 245 -9.47 14.11 25.66
CA LEU A 245 -10.29 12.91 25.85
C LEU A 245 -10.27 12.49 27.32
N ASP A 246 -11.12 11.55 27.70
CA ASP A 246 -11.15 10.95 29.04
C ASP A 246 -10.89 9.43 29.02
N LYS A 247 -10.93 8.80 30.20
CA LYS A 247 -10.67 7.36 30.34
C LYS A 247 -11.71 6.50 29.63
N THR A 248 -12.96 6.94 29.52
CA THR A 248 -14.02 6.19 28.82
C THR A 248 -13.70 6.09 27.34
N HIS A 249 -13.18 7.16 26.74
CA HIS A 249 -12.70 7.14 25.35
C HIS A 249 -11.54 6.16 25.15
N LEU A 250 -10.59 6.12 26.11
CA LEU A 250 -9.47 5.17 26.07
C LEU A 250 -9.94 3.72 26.14
N ASP A 251 -10.92 3.42 27.00
CA ASP A 251 -11.47 2.07 27.13
C ASP A 251 -12.18 1.61 25.85
N ILE A 252 -12.86 2.53 25.14
CA ILE A 252 -13.43 2.27 23.82
C ILE A 252 -12.32 1.93 22.81
N VAL A 253 -11.24 2.72 22.74
CA VAL A 253 -10.13 2.45 21.82
C VAL A 253 -9.46 1.11 22.13
N LYS A 254 -9.28 0.75 23.41
CA LYS A 254 -8.74 -0.57 23.80
C LYS A 254 -9.65 -1.71 23.36
N MET A 255 -10.97 -1.56 23.51
CA MET A 255 -11.94 -2.57 23.07
C MET A 255 -11.90 -2.76 21.55
N GLU A 256 -11.86 -1.66 20.79
CA GLU A 256 -11.85 -1.66 19.32
C GLU A 256 -10.53 -2.20 18.74
N THR A 257 -9.41 -1.94 19.42
CA THR A 257 -8.08 -2.42 19.00
C THR A 257 -7.73 -3.81 19.53
N GLY A 258 -8.40 -4.27 20.58
CA GLY A 258 -8.08 -5.51 21.29
C GLY A 258 -6.77 -5.47 22.09
N ILE A 259 -6.13 -4.30 22.23
CA ILE A 259 -4.84 -4.17 22.93
C ILE A 259 -5.10 -3.73 24.37
N THR A 260 -4.68 -4.56 25.32
CA THR A 260 -4.79 -4.30 26.77
C THR A 260 -3.49 -3.81 27.41
N GLN A 261 -2.37 -3.88 26.67
CA GLN A 261 -1.04 -3.53 27.12
C GLN A 261 -0.75 -2.04 26.97
N THR A 262 0.15 -1.50 27.79
CA THR A 262 0.61 -0.10 27.66
C THR A 262 1.56 0.04 26.47
N VAL A 263 1.28 1.01 25.61
CA VAL A 263 2.11 1.32 24.43
C VAL A 263 2.94 2.58 24.67
N LYS A 264 4.21 2.59 24.25
CA LYS A 264 5.09 3.77 24.38
C LYS A 264 4.66 4.89 23.43
N PRO A 265 4.63 6.16 23.84
CA PRO A 265 4.15 7.26 23.00
C PRO A 265 5.16 7.63 21.90
N ILE A 266 4.71 7.71 20.65
CA ILE A 266 5.42 8.29 19.50
C ILE A 266 4.38 8.98 18.63
N LEU A 267 4.64 10.22 18.22
CA LEU A 267 3.60 11.17 17.85
C LEU A 267 3.94 11.84 16.51
N GLN A 268 3.06 11.69 15.52
CA GLN A 268 2.96 12.59 14.37
C GLN A 268 1.60 13.29 14.43
N GLU A 269 1.60 14.62 14.39
CA GLU A 269 0.40 15.44 14.64
C GLU A 269 -0.78 15.08 13.73
N ASN A 270 -0.52 14.76 12.45
CA ASN A 270 -1.60 14.40 11.51
C ASN A 270 -2.35 13.12 11.90
N GLN A 271 -1.70 12.19 12.58
CA GLN A 271 -2.34 10.94 13.01
C GLN A 271 -3.38 11.20 14.12
N TYR A 272 -3.26 12.30 14.87
CA TYR A 272 -4.24 12.68 15.90
C TYR A 272 -5.60 13.00 15.30
N PHE A 273 -5.59 13.78 14.21
CA PHE A 273 -6.83 14.18 13.54
C PHE A 273 -7.59 12.95 13.03
N HIS A 274 -6.90 11.97 12.46
CA HIS A 274 -7.53 10.74 12.01
C HIS A 274 -8.17 9.93 13.14
N LEU A 275 -7.55 9.85 14.32
CA LEU A 275 -8.18 9.17 15.46
C LEU A 275 -9.45 9.92 15.90
N ILE A 276 -9.36 11.24 16.08
CA ILE A 276 -10.50 12.06 16.54
C ILE A 276 -11.66 12.00 15.53
N GLU A 277 -11.38 12.11 14.23
CA GLU A 277 -12.40 11.98 13.18
C GLU A 277 -13.05 10.60 13.21
N TRP A 278 -12.25 9.54 13.29
CA TRP A 278 -12.76 8.16 13.39
C TRP A 278 -13.66 7.94 14.63
N MET A 279 -13.31 8.53 15.77
CA MET A 279 -14.12 8.51 16.99
C MET A 279 -15.43 9.30 16.82
N ARG A 280 -15.36 10.50 16.21
CA ARG A 280 -16.54 11.35 15.97
C ARG A 280 -17.53 10.66 15.04
N GLU A 281 -17.05 10.04 13.98
CA GLU A 281 -17.89 9.31 13.03
C GLU A 281 -18.64 8.13 13.65
N ARG A 282 -18.15 7.60 14.77
CA ARG A 282 -18.77 6.51 15.55
C ARG A 282 -19.61 7.01 16.72
N GLY A 283 -19.71 8.33 16.91
CA GLY A 283 -20.45 8.93 18.02
C GLY A 283 -19.76 8.73 19.37
N TYR A 284 -18.44 8.51 19.38
CA TYR A 284 -17.67 8.38 20.62
C TYR A 284 -17.26 9.73 21.20
N VAL A 285 -17.18 10.78 20.37
CA VAL A 285 -16.88 12.18 20.72
C VAL A 285 -17.78 13.14 19.95
#